data_AF-A0A7X9F7K9-F1
#
_entry.id   AF-A0A7X9F7K9-F1
#
_cell.length_a   1.000
_cell.length_b   1.000
_cell.length_c   1.000
_cell.angle_alpha   90.00
_cell.angle_beta   90.00
_cell.angle_gamma   90.00
#
_symmetry.space_group_name_H-M   'P 1'
#
loop_
_entity.id
_entity.type
_entity.pdbx_description
1 polymer ?
#
loop_
_entity_poly.entity_id
_entity_poly.type
_entity_poly.pdbx_seq_one_letter_code
_entity_poly.pdbx_strand_id
1 'polypeptide(L)'
;IKITPHIHETTPGLVLLAESKGFSVYEETDPETGKDTSRMLKAGAARVFFAKVTDNDVLAAFKKILEYLPERVPIVCESPALRNYIEPGLFVIMRSDDSYNKKDISKLLELPHVSLQFKKVSAMRALPLTFDNGQWVFTGSR
;
A
#
# COMPACT_ATOMS: atom_id res chain seq x y z
N ILE A 1 -2.90 2.06 -2.91
CA ILE A 1 -2.51 0.95 -3.82
C ILE A 1 -2.15 -0.26 -2.98
N LYS A 2 -2.64 -1.45 -3.33
CA LYS A 2 -2.24 -2.72 -2.73
C LYS A 2 -1.70 -3.65 -3.82
N ILE A 3 -0.50 -4.20 -3.63
CA ILE A 3 0.10 -5.16 -4.57
C ILE A 3 0.52 -6.40 -3.80
N THR A 4 -0.02 -7.56 -4.17
CA THR A 4 0.23 -8.83 -3.48
C THR A 4 0.49 -9.98 -4.45
N PRO A 5 1.43 -10.87 -4.13
CA PRO A 5 1.63 -12.11 -4.88
C PRO A 5 0.59 -13.20 -4.54
N HIS A 6 -0.26 -12.96 -3.53
CA HIS A 6 -1.25 -13.93 -3.10
C HIS A 6 -2.53 -13.81 -3.93
N ILE A 7 -2.91 -14.91 -4.57
CA ILE A 7 -4.18 -15.06 -5.28
C ILE A 7 -5.30 -15.04 -4.24
N HIS A 8 -5.89 -13.87 -4.01
CA HIS A 8 -7.17 -13.76 -3.31
C HIS A 8 -8.31 -13.85 -4.33
N GLU A 9 -9.45 -14.43 -3.93
CA GLU A 9 -10.66 -14.37 -4.73
C GLU A 9 -11.03 -12.92 -5.06
N THR A 10 -11.47 -12.66 -6.29
CA THR A 10 -12.07 -11.38 -6.66
C THR A 10 -13.36 -11.19 -5.88
N THR A 11 -13.45 -10.10 -5.10
CA THR A 11 -14.70 -9.70 -4.44
C THR A 11 -15.56 -8.84 -5.38
N PRO A 12 -16.86 -8.71 -5.09
CA PRO A 12 -17.67 -7.62 -5.63
C PRO A 12 -16.93 -6.27 -5.47
N GLY A 13 -17.08 -5.38 -6.45
CA GLY A 13 -16.44 -4.06 -6.44
C GLY A 13 -15.05 -3.98 -7.08
N LEU A 14 -14.40 -5.10 -7.41
CA LEU A 14 -13.17 -5.08 -8.18
C LEU A 14 -13.45 -5.02 -9.69
N VAL A 15 -13.22 -3.85 -10.29
CA VAL A 15 -13.32 -3.63 -11.74
C VAL A 15 -11.97 -3.88 -12.39
N LEU A 16 -11.88 -4.84 -13.30
CA LEU A 16 -10.62 -5.13 -14.02
C LEU A 16 -10.25 -3.95 -14.93
N LEU A 17 -9.04 -3.41 -14.75
CA LEU A 17 -8.48 -2.34 -15.58
C LEU A 17 -7.44 -2.85 -16.59
N ALA A 18 -6.62 -3.82 -16.19
CA ALA A 18 -5.59 -4.39 -17.04
C ALA A 18 -5.29 -5.82 -16.63
N GLU A 19 -5.02 -6.67 -17.61
CA GLU A 19 -4.57 -8.04 -17.41
C GLU A 19 -3.41 -8.32 -18.36
N SER A 20 -2.38 -8.99 -17.85
CA SER A 20 -1.23 -9.44 -18.61
C SER A 20 -0.77 -10.78 -18.08
N LYS A 21 0.15 -11.43 -18.80
CA LYS A 21 0.87 -12.58 -18.24
C LYS A 21 1.60 -12.12 -16.98
N GLY A 22 1.20 -12.67 -15.84
CA GLY A 22 1.87 -12.45 -14.56
C GLY A 22 1.29 -11.36 -13.67
N PHE A 23 0.31 -10.57 -14.14
CA PHE A 23 -0.44 -9.68 -13.26
C PHE A 23 -1.84 -9.34 -13.75
N SER A 24 -2.70 -8.97 -12.80
CA SER A 24 -3.97 -8.29 -13.05
C SER A 24 -4.14 -7.09 -12.13
N VAL A 25 -4.63 -5.98 -12.69
CA VAL A 25 -4.88 -4.71 -12.01
C VAL A 25 -6.37 -4.45 -11.99
N TYR A 26 -6.88 -4.16 -10.81
CA TYR A 26 -8.27 -3.82 -10.55
C TYR A 26 -8.36 -2.45 -9.87
N GLU A 27 -9.48 -1.76 -10.11
CA GLU A 27 -9.95 -0.65 -9.31
C GLU A 27 -11.00 -1.15 -8.32
N GLU A 28 -10.86 -0.76 -7.05
CA GLU A 28 -11.85 -1.04 -6.01
C GLU A 28 -12.92 0.05 -5.99
N THR A 29 -14.18 -0.36 -6.08
CA THR A 29 -15.34 0.52 -6.03
C THR A 29 -16.27 0.24 -4.85
N ASP A 30 -16.03 -0.83 -4.08
CA ASP A 30 -16.87 -1.22 -2.95
C ASP A 30 -16.14 -1.00 -1.61
N PRO A 31 -16.57 -0.03 -0.78
CA PRO A 31 -15.96 0.22 0.52
C PRO A 31 -16.39 -0.77 1.62
N GLU A 32 -17.29 -1.73 1.36
CA GLU A 32 -17.94 -2.54 2.39
C GLU A 32 -17.54 -4.03 2.42
N THR A 33 -16.64 -4.48 1.54
CA THR A 33 -16.22 -5.91 1.48
C THR A 33 -15.33 -6.35 2.65
N GLY A 34 -14.86 -5.41 3.48
CA GLY A 34 -13.97 -5.67 4.60
C GLY A 34 -12.53 -6.02 4.18
N LYS A 35 -12.22 -6.07 2.88
CA LYS A 35 -10.86 -6.24 2.36
C LYS A 35 -10.03 -4.98 2.60
N ASP A 36 -8.71 -5.12 2.52
CA ASP A 36 -7.79 -4.00 2.73
C ASP A 36 -8.05 -2.83 1.75
N THR A 37 -8.36 -3.14 0.49
CA THR A 37 -8.69 -2.14 -0.54
C THR A 37 -10.00 -1.42 -0.24
N SER A 38 -11.04 -2.17 0.16
CA SER A 38 -12.29 -1.62 0.69
C SER A 38 -12.05 -0.68 1.88
N ARG A 39 -11.19 -1.07 2.84
CA ARG A 39 -10.83 -0.21 3.98
C ARG A 39 -10.06 1.05 3.57
N MET A 40 -9.19 0.97 2.57
CA MET A 40 -8.52 2.15 2.01
C MET A 40 -9.54 3.13 1.39
N LEU A 41 -10.52 2.60 0.65
CA LEU A 41 -11.56 3.40 0.01
C LEU A 41 -12.46 4.05 1.07
N LYS A 42 -12.90 3.27 2.05
CA LYS A 42 -13.70 3.73 3.19
C LYS A 42 -12.99 4.79 4.05
N ALA A 43 -11.66 4.74 4.13
CA ALA A 43 -10.85 5.74 4.81
C ALA A 43 -10.75 7.09 4.05
N GLY A 44 -11.32 7.19 2.84
CA GLY A 44 -11.39 8.42 2.05
C GLY A 44 -10.36 8.52 0.92
N ALA A 45 -9.71 7.42 0.54
CA ALA A 45 -8.88 7.43 -0.66
C ALA A 45 -9.73 7.72 -1.91
N ALA A 46 -9.33 8.68 -2.74
CA ALA A 46 -10.09 9.06 -3.93
C ALA A 46 -10.21 7.92 -4.95
N ARG A 47 -9.15 7.10 -5.08
CA ARG A 47 -9.11 5.89 -5.91
C ARG A 47 -8.25 4.83 -5.23
N VAL A 48 -8.64 3.58 -5.36
CA VAL A 48 -7.92 2.45 -4.78
C VAL A 48 -7.68 1.38 -5.83
N PHE A 49 -6.41 1.01 -5.98
CA PHE A 49 -5.98 0.00 -6.94
C PHE A 49 -5.50 -1.25 -6.21
N PHE A 50 -5.90 -2.39 -6.73
CA PHE A 50 -5.46 -3.71 -6.29
C PHE A 50 -4.75 -4.42 -7.45
N ALA A 51 -3.53 -4.89 -7.22
CA ALA A 51 -2.83 -5.74 -8.17
C ALA A 51 -2.53 -7.11 -7.59
N LYS A 52 -2.91 -8.15 -8.34
CA LYS A 52 -2.43 -9.52 -8.16
C LYS A 52 -1.24 -9.70 -9.10
N VAL A 53 -0.12 -10.18 -8.59
CA VAL A 53 1.12 -10.26 -9.36
C VAL A 53 1.82 -11.60 -9.13
N THR A 54 2.72 -12.00 -10.01
CA THR A 54 3.82 -12.90 -9.63
C THR A 54 4.97 -12.06 -9.04
N ASP A 55 5.92 -12.71 -8.37
CA ASP A 55 7.05 -12.03 -7.74
C ASP A 55 7.89 -11.18 -8.73
N ASN A 56 7.91 -11.57 -10.01
CA ASN A 56 8.66 -10.89 -11.06
C ASN A 56 7.91 -9.71 -11.69
N ASP A 57 6.61 -9.55 -11.41
CA ASP A 57 5.72 -8.60 -12.11
C ASP A 57 5.30 -7.41 -11.24
N VAL A 58 5.83 -7.31 -10.01
CA VAL A 58 5.52 -6.23 -9.06
C VAL A 58 5.72 -4.84 -9.68
N LEU A 59 6.88 -4.60 -10.30
CA LEU A 59 7.20 -3.30 -10.91
C LEU A 59 6.33 -3.03 -12.15
N ALA A 60 6.04 -4.06 -12.94
CA ALA A 60 5.21 -3.93 -14.13
C ALA A 60 3.77 -3.55 -13.77
N ALA A 61 3.18 -4.22 -12.78
CA ALA A 61 1.85 -3.89 -12.28
C ALA A 61 1.80 -2.48 -11.67
N PHE A 62 2.83 -2.08 -10.92
CA PHE A 62 2.90 -0.73 -10.37
C PHE A 62 2.95 0.34 -11.46
N LYS A 63 3.82 0.18 -12.47
CA LYS A 63 3.87 1.09 -13.63
C LYS A 63 2.52 1.17 -14.35
N LYS A 64 1.83 0.03 -14.50
CA LYS A 64 0.51 0.01 -15.12
C LYS A 64 -0.53 0.78 -14.31
N ILE A 65 -0.46 0.75 -12.98
CA ILE A 65 -1.33 1.57 -12.12
C ILE A 65 -1.03 3.06 -12.30
N LEU A 66 0.24 3.45 -12.42
CA LEU A 66 0.62 4.86 -12.59
C LEU A 66 0.01 5.50 -13.85
N GLU A 67 -0.21 4.72 -14.92
CA GLU A 67 -0.88 5.21 -16.15
C GLU A 67 -2.30 5.71 -15.89
N TYR A 68 -2.96 5.25 -14.82
CA TYR A 68 -4.31 5.68 -14.45
C TYR A 68 -4.33 6.83 -13.43
N LEU A 69 -3.18 7.25 -12.90
CA LEU A 69 -3.11 8.29 -11.88
C LEU A 69 -2.82 9.65 -12.51
N PRO A 70 -3.47 10.73 -12.04
CA PRO A 70 -3.07 12.08 -12.40
C PRO A 70 -1.70 12.42 -11.82
N GLU A 71 -1.00 13.39 -12.41
CA GLU A 71 0.28 13.84 -11.90
C GLU A 71 0.15 14.50 -10.52
N ARG A 72 1.25 14.45 -9.74
CA ARG A 72 1.41 15.18 -8.46
C ARG A 72 0.38 14.85 -7.37
N VAL A 73 -0.17 13.63 -7.36
CA VAL A 73 -1.03 13.16 -6.27
C VAL A 73 -0.27 12.37 -5.21
N PRO A 74 -0.69 12.46 -3.92
CA PRO A 74 -0.17 11.60 -2.88
C PRO A 74 -0.55 10.14 -3.15
N ILE A 75 0.45 9.25 -3.12
CA ILE A 75 0.26 7.81 -3.28
C ILE A 75 0.65 7.11 -1.99
N VAL A 76 -0.24 6.28 -1.47
CA VAL A 76 0.03 5.33 -0.37
C VAL A 76 0.01 3.92 -0.92
N CYS A 77 1.10 3.18 -0.69
CA CYS A 77 1.26 1.80 -1.14
C CYS A 77 1.36 0.84 0.05
N GLU A 78 0.51 -0.18 0.05
CA GLU A 78 0.72 -1.40 0.83
C GLU A 78 1.32 -2.44 -0.12
N SER A 79 2.65 -2.45 -0.20
CA SER A 79 3.41 -3.48 -0.91
C SER A 79 4.84 -3.51 -0.41
N PRO A 80 5.18 -4.39 0.54
CA PRO A 80 6.55 -4.57 0.99
C PRO A 80 7.50 -4.94 -0.15
N ALA A 81 7.03 -5.74 -1.12
CA ALA A 81 7.84 -6.18 -2.26
C ALA A 81 8.23 -5.04 -3.22
N LEU A 82 7.39 -4.01 -3.35
CA LEU A 82 7.66 -2.85 -4.22
C LEU A 82 8.93 -2.10 -3.79
N ARG A 83 9.28 -2.14 -2.50
CA ARG A 83 10.49 -1.52 -1.95
C ARG A 83 11.79 -2.04 -2.60
N ASN A 84 11.78 -3.24 -3.16
CA ASN A 84 12.93 -3.81 -3.88
C ASN A 84 13.17 -3.17 -5.26
N TYR A 85 12.20 -2.42 -5.78
CA TYR A 85 12.24 -1.86 -7.13
C TYR A 85 12.23 -0.34 -7.17
N ILE A 86 11.72 0.31 -6.12
CA ILE A 86 11.63 1.77 -6.02
C ILE A 86 12.02 2.26 -4.62
N GLU A 87 12.55 3.48 -4.55
CA GLU A 87 12.70 4.23 -3.31
C GLU A 87 11.46 5.11 -3.12
N PRO A 88 10.63 4.88 -2.09
CA PRO A 88 9.50 5.76 -1.82
C PRO A 88 9.96 7.05 -1.14
N GLY A 89 9.24 8.15 -1.34
CA GLY A 89 9.50 9.41 -0.61
C GLY A 89 9.38 9.27 0.91
N LEU A 90 8.59 8.28 1.38
CA LEU A 90 8.57 7.86 2.77
C LEU A 90 8.29 6.36 2.86
N PHE A 91 9.09 5.65 3.66
CA PHE A 91 8.97 4.21 3.89
C PHE A 91 8.65 3.99 5.36
N VAL A 92 7.46 3.47 5.63
CA VAL A 92 6.92 3.33 6.99
C VAL A 92 6.78 1.84 7.30
N ILE A 93 7.40 1.39 8.39
CA ILE A 93 7.19 0.06 8.95
C ILE A 93 6.29 0.21 10.19
N MET A 94 5.16 -0.50 10.21
CA MET A 94 4.32 -0.65 11.40
C MET A 94 4.75 -1.90 12.16
N ARG A 95 5.12 -1.74 13.44
CA ARG A 95 5.54 -2.82 14.34
C ARG A 95 4.43 -3.12 15.34
N SER A 96 4.28 -4.40 15.67
CA SER A 96 3.41 -4.88 16.73
C SER A 96 4.18 -5.82 17.64
N ASP A 97 3.85 -5.77 18.93
CA ASP A 97 4.33 -6.74 19.92
C ASP A 97 3.68 -8.12 19.71
N ASP A 98 2.52 -8.14 19.04
CA ASP A 98 1.89 -9.38 18.60
C ASP A 98 2.77 -10.10 17.57
N SER A 99 3.09 -11.36 17.83
CA SER A 99 3.90 -12.22 16.97
C SER A 99 3.06 -13.09 16.03
N TYR A 100 1.74 -13.05 16.12
CA TYR A 100 0.86 -13.87 15.30
C TYR A 100 0.99 -13.50 13.81
N ASN A 101 1.27 -14.49 12.95
CA ASN A 101 1.41 -14.33 11.49
C ASN A 101 2.41 -13.26 11.03
N LYS A 102 3.55 -13.08 11.73
CA LYS A 102 4.62 -12.20 11.26
C LYS A 102 5.21 -12.73 9.95
N LYS A 103 5.07 -11.94 8.88
CA LYS A 103 5.89 -12.11 7.68
C LYS A 103 7.34 -11.82 8.04
N ASP A 104 8.27 -12.61 7.50
CA ASP A 104 9.68 -12.27 7.58
C ASP A 104 9.93 -11.00 6.75
N ILE A 105 10.13 -9.90 7.47
CA ILE A 105 10.45 -8.59 6.91
C ILE A 105 11.87 -8.17 7.28
N SER A 106 12.74 -9.09 7.70
CA SER A 106 14.07 -8.77 8.24
C SER A 106 14.87 -7.88 7.30
N LYS A 107 14.80 -8.15 5.99
CA LYS A 107 15.45 -7.35 4.93
C LYS A 107 14.92 -5.92 4.80
N LEU A 108 13.72 -5.65 5.30
CA LEU A 108 13.06 -4.35 5.20
C LEU A 108 13.24 -3.51 6.48
N LEU A 109 13.70 -4.10 7.58
CA LEU A 109 13.80 -3.41 8.88
C LEU A 109 14.91 -2.36 8.93
N GLU A 110 15.90 -2.45 8.04
CA GLU A 110 17.00 -1.49 7.94
C GLU A 110 16.71 -0.33 6.97
N LEU A 111 15.66 -0.47 6.17
CA LEU A 111 15.28 0.50 5.14
C LEU A 111 14.27 1.60 5.54
N PRO A 112 13.54 1.56 6.69
CA PRO A 112 12.45 2.49 6.92
C PRO A 112 12.96 3.89 7.23
N HIS A 113 12.35 4.87 6.60
CA HIS A 113 12.44 6.26 7.00
C HIS A 113 11.78 6.47 8.37
N VAL A 114 10.73 5.69 8.68
CA VAL A 114 9.97 5.77 9.94
C VAL A 114 9.55 4.38 10.40
N SER A 115 9.76 4.08 11.68
CA SER A 115 9.17 2.91 12.35
C SER A 115 8.14 3.36 13.38
N LEU A 116 6.92 2.82 13.32
CA LEU A 116 5.82 3.14 14.24
C LEU A 116 5.40 1.91 15.02
N GLN A 117 5.11 2.07 16.31
CA GLN A 117 4.52 1.00 17.13
C GLN A 117 3.00 1.12 17.07
N PHE A 118 2.32 0.06 16.64
CA PHE A 118 0.86 0.03 16.48
C PHE A 118 0.12 0.50 17.73
N LYS A 119 0.51 0.00 18.92
CA LYS A 119 -0.09 0.39 20.21
C LYS A 119 0.02 1.89 20.51
N LYS A 120 1.09 2.55 20.05
CA LYS A 120 1.28 3.99 20.26
C LYS A 120 0.38 4.81 19.32
N VAL A 121 0.23 4.35 18.08
CA VAL A 121 -0.49 5.10 17.05
C VAL A 121 -1.98 4.76 16.97
N SER A 122 -2.41 3.61 17.48
CA SER A 122 -3.82 3.19 17.47
C SER A 122 -4.72 4.09 18.32
N ALA A 123 -4.16 4.77 19.32
CA ALA A 123 -4.86 5.76 20.13
C ALA A 123 -4.83 7.17 19.51
N MET A 124 -4.07 7.38 18.43
CA MET A 124 -3.96 8.69 17.79
C MET A 124 -5.13 8.92 16.83
N ARG A 125 -5.63 10.16 16.79
CA ARG A 125 -6.65 10.58 15.83
C ARG A 125 -6.13 10.55 14.38
N ALA A 126 -4.85 10.83 14.20
CA ALA A 126 -4.17 10.80 12.91
C ALA A 126 -2.72 10.34 13.09
N LEU A 127 -2.18 9.67 12.08
CA LEU A 127 -0.75 9.36 12.05
C LEU A 127 0.04 10.67 11.87
N PRO A 128 1.26 10.77 12.43
CA PRO A 128 2.14 11.92 12.26
C PRO A 128 2.80 11.92 10.86
N LEU A 129 1.97 11.86 9.82
CA LEU A 129 2.32 11.77 8.42
C LEU A 129 1.50 12.80 7.66
N THR A 130 2.16 13.64 6.89
CA THR A 130 1.51 14.64 6.03
C THR A 130 2.07 14.57 4.61
N PHE A 131 1.31 15.10 3.65
CA PHE A 131 1.78 15.34 2.30
C PHE A 131 1.83 16.84 2.07
N ASP A 132 3.02 17.39 1.90
CA ASP A 132 3.24 18.82 1.70
C ASP A 132 4.24 19.04 0.56
N ASN A 133 3.98 20.05 -0.28
CA ASN A 133 4.83 20.43 -1.40
C ASN A 133 5.27 19.26 -2.31
N GLY A 134 4.36 18.30 -2.53
CA GLY A 134 4.61 17.12 -3.38
C GLY A 134 5.42 16.01 -2.70
N GLN A 135 5.62 16.07 -1.38
CA GLN A 135 6.44 15.12 -0.63
C GLN A 135 5.70 14.59 0.61
N TRP A 136 5.95 13.33 0.94
CA TRP A 136 5.53 12.75 2.21
C TRP A 136 6.49 13.15 3.32
N VAL A 137 5.97 13.67 4.43
CA VAL A 137 6.75 14.18 5.56
C VAL A 137 6.26 13.51 6.85
N PHE A 138 7.22 13.05 7.66
CA PHE A 138 6.95 12.62 9.03
C PHE A 138 7.03 13.81 9.99
N THR A 139 5.96 14.05 10.74
CA THR A 139 5.83 15.19 11.66
C THR A 139 5.91 14.80 13.12
N GLY A 140 6.24 13.54 13.41
CA GLY A 140 6.36 13.06 14.79
C GLY A 140 7.67 13.51 15.42
N SER A 141 7.67 13.69 16.75
CA SER A 141 8.91 13.80 17.51
C SER A 141 9.71 12.50 17.35
N ARG A 142 10.97 12.61 16.93
CA ARG A 142 11.91 11.49 16.85
C ARG A 142 12.20 10.91 18.23
#